data_AF-B6JXJ9-F1
#
_entry.id   AF-B6JXJ9-F1
#
_cell.length_a   1.000
_cell.length_b   1.000
_cell.length_c   1.000
_cell.angle_alpha   90.00
_cell.angle_beta   90.00
_cell.angle_gamma   90.00
#
_symmetry.space_group_name_H-M   'P 1'
#
loop_
_entity.id
_entity.type
_entity.pdbx_description
1 polymer ?
#
loop_
_entity_poly.entity_id
_entity_poly.type
_entity_poly.pdbx_seq_one_letter_code
_entity_poly.pdbx_strand_id
1 'polypeptide(L)'
;MEIDNAAYTVPVQGYAGMECETSVKRRSSVSESSQKRCRRVSNSFAKKELKIRAALLKQDDMMMQESTVFTHIPSPITIVDANCNVSNFSDSYISSASCVLCFFGNVQRPLFSVDEIPPHLLALDYVLPCLMAYNTSIFGITTDSPDSIVAWKQNILPNTISLPIISDWNREICLEMGMLHPLGGGHIALDAIVIVDSQGRRRDTLLIRSSTDINKLVQTVQETLRFLAYENETTA
;
A
#
# COMPACT_ATOMS: atom_id res chain seq x y z
N MET A 1 0.44 -10.06 -29.43
CA MET A 1 -0.47 -8.91 -29.27
C MET A 1 0.43 -7.77 -28.80
N GLU A 2 0.85 -6.90 -29.72
CA GLU A 2 1.67 -5.72 -29.38
C GLU A 2 0.77 -4.71 -28.68
N ILE A 3 1.09 -4.41 -27.41
CA ILE A 3 0.40 -3.37 -26.65
C ILE A 3 1.25 -2.11 -26.81
N ASP A 4 0.73 -1.13 -27.55
CA ASP A 4 1.36 0.18 -27.74
C ASP A 4 1.43 0.92 -26.39
N ASN A 5 2.65 1.04 -25.85
CA ASN A 5 2.96 1.85 -24.67
C ASN A 5 2.92 3.34 -25.03
N ALA A 6 1.74 3.93 -25.12
CA ALA A 6 1.60 5.38 -25.18
C ALA A 6 2.07 6.00 -23.85
N ALA A 7 3.10 6.83 -23.90
CA ALA A 7 3.63 7.55 -22.75
C ALA A 7 2.53 8.41 -22.09
N TYR A 8 2.17 8.06 -20.86
CA TYR A 8 1.07 8.69 -20.14
C TYR A 8 1.57 9.93 -19.38
N THR A 9 0.94 11.08 -19.62
CA THR A 9 1.23 12.34 -18.91
C THR A 9 -0.02 12.76 -18.14
N VAL A 10 0.00 12.66 -16.81
CA VAL A 10 -1.09 13.13 -15.95
C VAL A 10 -1.18 14.65 -16.03
N PRO A 11 -2.36 15.25 -16.23
CA PRO A 11 -2.52 16.69 -16.12
C PRO A 11 -2.29 17.13 -14.67
N VAL A 12 -1.16 17.79 -14.41
CA VAL A 12 -0.86 18.41 -13.11
C VAL A 12 -1.75 19.65 -12.98
N GLN A 13 -2.80 19.56 -12.16
CA GLN A 13 -3.57 20.73 -11.75
C GLN A 13 -2.69 21.59 -10.83
N GLY A 14 -2.34 22.79 -11.29
CA GLY A 14 -1.42 23.69 -10.61
C GLY A 14 -2.00 24.19 -9.29
N TYR A 15 -1.35 23.79 -8.18
CA TYR A 15 -1.55 24.43 -6.89
C TYR A 15 -0.80 25.76 -6.87
N ALA A 16 -1.55 26.86 -6.75
CA ALA A 16 -1.00 28.20 -6.58
C ALA A 16 -0.25 28.28 -5.25
N GLY A 17 1.02 28.67 -5.33
CA GLY A 17 2.00 28.64 -4.24
C GLY A 17 1.65 29.58 -3.08
N MET A 18 1.80 29.05 -1.87
CA MET A 18 1.89 29.82 -0.65
C MET A 18 3.37 29.85 -0.25
N GLU A 19 4.06 30.95 -0.57
CA GLU A 19 5.47 31.15 -0.26
C GLU A 19 5.64 31.32 1.25
N CYS A 20 6.33 30.37 1.90
CA CYS A 20 6.70 30.46 3.31
C CYS A 20 8.17 30.91 3.39
N GLU A 21 8.38 32.20 3.65
CA GLU A 21 9.70 32.76 3.95
C GLU A 21 10.23 32.18 5.26
N THR A 22 11.18 31.24 5.17
CA THR A 22 11.94 30.75 6.33
C THR A 22 13.31 31.43 6.38
N SER A 23 13.48 32.28 7.39
CA SER A 23 14.72 32.99 7.69
C SER A 23 15.72 32.06 8.40
N VAL A 24 16.69 31.54 7.66
CA VAL A 24 17.77 30.69 8.18
C VAL A 24 18.87 31.52 8.85
N LYS A 25 18.91 31.51 10.19
CA LYS A 25 20.04 32.02 10.98
C LYS A 25 21.19 31.01 10.96
N ARG A 26 22.27 31.37 10.24
CA ARG A 26 23.59 30.71 10.30
C ARG A 26 24.17 30.79 11.71
N ARG A 27 24.54 29.64 12.30
CA ARG A 27 25.41 29.58 13.48
C ARG A 27 26.73 28.86 13.17
N SER A 28 27.76 29.62 13.46
CA SER A 28 29.20 29.40 13.60
C SER A 28 29.73 27.97 13.79
N SER A 29 30.83 27.75 13.06
CA SER A 29 31.96 26.86 13.30
C SER A 29 32.28 26.57 14.77
N VAL A 30 32.35 25.29 15.12
CA VAL A 30 33.01 24.80 16.34
C VAL A 30 34.18 23.91 15.94
N SER A 31 35.30 24.21 16.58
CA SER A 31 36.67 23.79 16.32
C SER A 31 36.95 22.31 16.57
N GLU A 32 37.82 21.77 15.72
CA GLU A 32 38.62 20.56 15.92
C GLU A 32 39.45 20.66 17.21
N SER A 33 39.40 19.62 18.04
CA SER A 33 40.57 19.01 18.69
C SER A 33 40.11 18.06 19.78
N SER A 34 40.33 16.76 19.57
CA SER A 34 40.73 15.77 20.60
C SER A 34 40.58 14.36 20.04
N GLN A 35 41.55 13.93 19.23
CA GLN A 35 41.77 12.52 18.91
C GLN A 35 42.22 11.79 20.19
N LYS A 36 41.26 11.24 20.94
CA LYS A 36 41.55 10.27 22.00
C LYS A 36 41.83 8.91 21.35
N ARG A 37 43.09 8.51 21.47
CA ARG A 37 43.69 7.26 20.97
C ARG A 37 43.15 6.06 21.76
N CYS A 38 41.99 5.54 21.39
CA CYS A 38 41.49 4.27 21.93
C CYS A 38 42.37 3.11 21.45
N ARG A 39 43.06 2.47 22.40
CA ARG A 39 43.83 1.24 22.16
C ARG A 39 42.87 0.13 21.72
N ARG A 40 43.03 -0.33 20.46
CA ARG A 40 42.37 -1.54 19.94
C ARG A 40 42.94 -2.76 20.66
N VAL A 41 42.20 -3.27 21.64
CA VAL A 41 42.41 -4.62 22.16
C VAL A 41 41.85 -5.59 21.11
N SER A 42 42.74 -6.26 20.39
CA SER A 42 42.38 -7.26 19.39
C SER A 42 41.95 -8.56 20.08
N ASN A 43 40.68 -8.64 20.49
CA ASN A 43 40.08 -9.90 20.94
C ASN A 43 39.82 -10.81 19.74
N SER A 44 40.83 -11.60 19.38
CA SER A 44 40.79 -12.57 18.28
C SER A 44 39.80 -13.72 18.52
N PHE A 45 39.45 -14.02 19.79
CA PHE A 45 38.49 -15.05 20.14
C PHE A 45 37.03 -14.67 19.83
N ALA A 46 36.66 -13.39 19.97
CA ALA A 46 35.30 -12.93 19.70
C ALA A 46 34.90 -13.03 18.21
N LYS A 47 35.86 -13.00 17.29
CA LYS A 47 35.60 -13.04 15.84
C LYS A 47 35.12 -14.40 15.33
N LYS A 48 35.52 -15.51 15.97
CA LYS A 48 35.11 -16.85 15.54
C LYS A 48 33.67 -17.15 15.97
N GLU A 49 33.30 -16.74 17.18
CA GLU A 49 31.94 -16.91 17.71
C GLU A 49 30.93 -15.99 17.01
N LEU A 50 31.30 -14.74 16.71
CA LEU A 50 30.48 -13.82 15.90
C LEU A 50 30.23 -14.33 14.48
N LYS A 51 31.19 -15.01 13.86
CA LYS A 51 30.99 -15.61 12.53
C LYS A 51 30.02 -16.79 12.55
N ILE A 52 30.06 -17.61 13.59
CA ILE A 52 29.14 -18.74 13.75
C ILE A 52 27.72 -18.23 14.06
N ARG A 53 27.57 -17.23 14.95
CA ARG A 53 26.27 -16.60 15.22
C ARG A 53 25.70 -15.85 14.00
N ALA A 54 26.53 -15.15 13.24
CA ALA A 54 26.07 -14.49 12.01
C ALA A 54 25.71 -15.48 10.88
N ALA A 55 26.30 -16.68 10.86
CA ALA A 55 25.94 -17.74 9.93
C ALA A 55 24.64 -18.45 10.34
N LEU A 56 24.42 -18.67 11.65
CA LEU A 56 23.17 -19.21 12.19
C LEU A 56 21.98 -18.24 12.00
N LEU A 57 22.17 -16.94 12.27
CA LEU A 57 21.15 -15.92 11.98
C LEU A 57 20.76 -15.87 10.50
N LYS A 58 21.71 -16.14 9.58
CA LYS A 58 21.41 -16.19 8.13
C LYS A 58 20.57 -17.39 7.71
N GLN A 59 20.58 -18.50 8.45
CA GLN A 59 19.74 -19.66 8.11
C GLN A 59 18.32 -19.49 8.62
N ASP A 60 18.15 -18.93 9.81
CA ASP A 60 16.82 -18.71 10.38
C ASP A 60 16.10 -17.51 9.72
N ASP A 61 16.82 -16.45 9.31
CA ASP A 61 16.23 -15.31 8.56
C ASP A 61 15.92 -15.62 7.09
N MET A 62 16.44 -16.72 6.53
CA MET A 62 16.14 -17.14 5.15
C MET A 62 14.93 -18.07 5.06
N MET A 63 14.40 -18.54 6.19
CA MET A 63 13.07 -19.13 6.26
C MET A 63 12.07 -17.98 6.39
N MET A 64 11.92 -17.17 5.33
CA MET A 64 10.71 -16.37 5.15
C MET A 64 9.56 -17.37 5.18
N GLN A 65 8.90 -17.50 6.34
CA GLN A 65 7.71 -18.30 6.48
C GLN A 65 6.79 -17.86 5.36
N GLU A 66 6.53 -18.78 4.42
CA GLU A 66 5.47 -18.66 3.41
C GLU A 66 4.12 -18.79 4.13
N SER A 67 3.90 -17.99 5.18
CA SER A 67 2.60 -17.84 5.79
C SER A 67 1.74 -17.18 4.72
N THR A 68 0.83 -17.95 4.15
CA THR A 68 -0.28 -17.43 3.36
C THR A 68 -1.03 -16.44 4.23
N VAL A 69 -0.80 -15.15 4.00
CA VAL A 69 -1.32 -14.08 4.86
C VAL A 69 -2.80 -13.84 4.62
N PHE A 70 -3.39 -14.47 3.59
CA PHE A 70 -4.73 -14.13 3.12
C PHE A 70 -5.59 -15.36 2.80
N THR A 71 -5.46 -16.44 3.57
CA THR A 71 -6.30 -17.65 3.39
C THR A 71 -7.64 -17.56 4.10
N HIS A 72 -7.77 -16.70 5.12
CA HIS A 72 -8.98 -16.59 5.91
C HIS A 72 -9.40 -15.15 6.05
N ILE A 73 -10.05 -14.68 5.00
CA ILE A 73 -10.76 -13.43 5.07
C ILE A 73 -11.98 -13.62 5.98
N PRO A 74 -12.08 -12.87 7.08
CA PRO A 74 -13.16 -13.05 8.03
C PRO A 74 -14.49 -12.69 7.40
N SER A 75 -15.51 -13.52 7.60
CA SER A 75 -16.87 -13.27 7.10
C SER A 75 -17.78 -12.83 8.26
N PRO A 76 -18.73 -11.91 8.01
CA PRO A 76 -19.06 -11.28 6.73
C PRO A 76 -18.25 -10.01 6.45
N ILE A 77 -17.76 -9.86 5.21
CA ILE A 77 -17.26 -8.59 4.69
C ILE A 77 -18.28 -7.97 3.77
N THR A 78 -18.36 -6.65 3.83
CA THR A 78 -19.28 -5.87 3.00
C THR A 78 -18.51 -5.13 1.92
N ILE A 79 -18.99 -5.19 0.69
CA ILE A 79 -18.48 -4.42 -0.46
C ILE A 79 -19.51 -3.37 -0.86
N VAL A 80 -19.04 -2.17 -1.15
CA VAL A 80 -19.80 -1.10 -1.81
C VAL A 80 -19.29 -0.93 -3.24
N ASP A 81 -20.12 -1.28 -4.22
CA ASP A 81 -19.77 -1.22 -5.64
C ASP A 81 -19.74 0.23 -6.19
N ALA A 82 -19.47 0.39 -7.48
CA ALA A 82 -19.47 1.69 -8.17
C ALA A 82 -20.83 2.42 -8.08
N ASN A 83 -21.93 1.65 -8.03
CA ASN A 83 -23.31 2.13 -8.03
C ASN A 83 -23.85 2.33 -6.60
N CYS A 84 -22.98 2.29 -5.59
CA CYS A 84 -23.33 2.37 -4.18
C CYS A 84 -24.23 1.21 -3.68
N ASN A 85 -24.26 0.08 -4.37
CA ASN A 85 -24.93 -1.11 -3.88
C ASN A 85 -24.06 -1.80 -2.84
N VAL A 86 -24.70 -2.20 -1.74
CA VAL A 86 -24.07 -2.92 -0.64
C VAL A 86 -24.29 -4.42 -0.85
N SER A 87 -23.22 -5.20 -0.86
CA SER A 87 -23.26 -6.65 -1.04
C SER A 87 -22.28 -7.35 -0.09
N ASN A 88 -22.52 -8.63 0.18
CA ASN A 88 -21.57 -9.44 0.93
C ASN A 88 -20.44 -9.91 0.01
N PHE A 89 -19.21 -9.80 0.49
CA PHE A 89 -18.03 -10.34 -0.15
C PHE A 89 -18.14 -11.87 -0.18
N SER A 90 -18.08 -12.47 -1.36
CA SER A 90 -18.02 -13.92 -1.54
C SER A 90 -16.61 -14.37 -1.90
N ASP A 91 -16.19 -15.55 -1.43
CA ASP A 91 -14.86 -16.11 -1.69
C ASP A 91 -14.52 -16.25 -3.19
N SER A 92 -15.56 -16.27 -4.05
CA SER A 92 -15.43 -16.27 -5.51
C SER A 92 -14.65 -15.07 -6.07
N TYR A 93 -14.52 -13.97 -5.33
CA TYR A 93 -13.75 -12.79 -5.77
C TYR A 93 -12.24 -13.02 -5.76
N ILE A 94 -11.75 -14.06 -5.08
CA ILE A 94 -10.31 -14.27 -4.84
C ILE A 94 -9.81 -15.59 -5.40
N SER A 95 -10.70 -16.56 -5.65
CA SER A 95 -10.32 -17.96 -5.81
C SER A 95 -9.49 -18.33 -7.05
N SER A 96 -9.11 -17.39 -7.92
CA SER A 96 -8.31 -17.69 -9.13
C SER A 96 -7.45 -16.55 -9.67
N ALA A 97 -7.44 -15.40 -9.01
CA ALA A 97 -6.82 -14.18 -9.53
C ALA A 97 -5.90 -13.57 -8.48
N SER A 98 -4.81 -12.96 -8.94
CA SER A 98 -4.07 -12.01 -8.10
C SER A 98 -4.99 -10.85 -7.71
N CYS A 99 -4.74 -10.20 -6.57
CA CYS A 99 -5.50 -9.03 -6.18
C CYS A 99 -4.63 -7.86 -5.71
N VAL A 100 -5.14 -6.66 -5.93
CA VAL A 100 -4.55 -5.40 -5.47
C VAL A 100 -5.49 -4.77 -4.45
N LEU A 101 -4.99 -4.64 -3.23
CA LEU A 101 -5.72 -4.08 -2.09
C LEU A 101 -5.21 -2.68 -1.82
N CYS A 102 -6.05 -1.68 -2.10
CA CYS A 102 -5.75 -0.27 -1.92
C CYS A 102 -6.33 0.22 -0.59
N PHE A 103 -5.51 0.22 0.46
CA PHE A 103 -5.86 0.75 1.76
C PHE A 103 -5.81 2.28 1.75
N PHE A 104 -6.81 2.89 2.39
CA PHE A 104 -6.84 4.34 2.59
C PHE A 104 -7.57 4.68 3.89
N GLY A 105 -7.20 5.82 4.47
CA GLY A 105 -7.80 6.29 5.72
C GLY A 105 -9.27 6.70 5.62
N ASN A 106 -9.80 7.11 6.77
CA ASN A 106 -11.22 7.44 7.01
C ASN A 106 -11.82 8.43 5.98
N VAL A 107 -12.95 8.05 5.37
CA VAL A 107 -13.73 8.84 4.39
C VAL A 107 -14.56 9.96 5.02
N GLN A 108 -14.85 9.87 6.31
CA GLN A 108 -15.62 10.84 7.10
C GLN A 108 -14.72 11.69 8.00
N ARG A 109 -13.65 12.29 7.47
CA ARG A 109 -12.93 13.30 8.28
C ARG A 109 -13.77 14.58 8.39
N PRO A 110 -14.19 15.01 9.59
CA PRO A 110 -14.95 16.25 9.77
C PRO A 110 -14.09 17.52 9.64
N LEU A 111 -12.77 17.40 9.45
CA LEU A 111 -11.79 18.49 9.54
C LEU A 111 -11.09 18.84 8.22
N PHE A 112 -11.34 18.10 7.15
CA PHE A 112 -10.84 18.37 5.80
C PHE A 112 -12.01 18.21 4.83
N SER A 113 -12.01 18.97 3.73
CA SER A 113 -13.09 18.97 2.74
C SER A 113 -13.51 17.53 2.41
N VAL A 114 -14.80 17.24 2.56
CA VAL A 114 -15.47 15.95 2.30
C VAL A 114 -15.24 15.44 0.86
N ASP A 115 -14.55 16.25 0.04
CA ASP A 115 -14.39 16.10 -1.40
C ASP A 115 -13.03 15.53 -1.83
N GLU A 116 -12.08 15.29 -0.91
CA GLU A 116 -10.75 14.80 -1.31
C GLU A 116 -10.73 13.27 -1.45
N ILE A 117 -10.76 12.82 -2.70
CA ILE A 117 -10.50 11.44 -3.07
C ILE A 117 -9.00 11.15 -2.87
N PRO A 118 -8.63 10.05 -2.18
CA PRO A 118 -7.23 9.68 -2.04
C PRO A 118 -6.54 9.55 -3.41
N PRO A 119 -5.41 10.22 -3.65
CA PRO A 119 -4.81 10.33 -4.99
C PRO A 119 -4.38 8.97 -5.56
N HIS A 120 -3.95 8.03 -4.71
CA HIS A 120 -3.61 6.68 -5.12
C HIS A 120 -4.82 5.84 -5.51
N LEU A 121 -5.95 6.05 -4.84
CA LEU A 121 -7.22 5.39 -5.18
C LEU A 121 -7.71 5.86 -6.55
N LEU A 122 -7.67 7.18 -6.80
CA LEU A 122 -8.02 7.76 -8.09
C LEU A 122 -7.08 7.28 -9.21
N ALA A 123 -5.78 7.21 -8.94
CA ALA A 123 -4.81 6.74 -9.92
C ALA A 123 -5.02 5.28 -10.31
N LEU A 124 -5.31 4.41 -9.33
CA LEU A 124 -5.63 3.00 -9.60
C LEU A 124 -6.95 2.84 -10.35
N ASP A 125 -7.98 3.61 -10.00
CA ASP A 125 -9.26 3.60 -10.73
C ASP A 125 -9.07 4.00 -12.19
N TYR A 126 -8.23 5.00 -12.45
CA TYR A 126 -7.91 5.44 -13.80
C TYR A 126 -7.26 4.35 -14.66
N VAL A 127 -6.31 3.59 -14.09
CA VAL A 127 -5.62 2.50 -14.80
C VAL A 127 -6.32 1.14 -14.68
N LEU A 128 -7.50 1.09 -14.04
CA LEU A 128 -8.23 -0.15 -13.77
C LEU A 128 -8.39 -1.05 -15.00
N PRO A 129 -8.78 -0.56 -16.20
CA PRO A 129 -8.92 -1.40 -17.39
C PRO A 129 -7.60 -2.09 -17.80
N CYS A 130 -6.47 -1.40 -17.64
CA CYS A 130 -5.15 -1.95 -17.94
C CYS A 130 -4.75 -3.03 -16.92
N LEU A 131 -5.07 -2.83 -15.65
CA LEU A 131 -4.72 -3.79 -14.60
C LEU A 131 -5.60 -5.05 -14.66
N MET A 132 -6.88 -4.91 -15.04
CA MET A 132 -7.80 -6.04 -15.26
C MET A 132 -7.32 -6.97 -16.38
N ALA A 133 -6.54 -6.48 -17.35
CA ALA A 133 -5.95 -7.31 -18.41
C ALA A 133 -4.98 -8.38 -17.87
N TYR A 134 -4.47 -8.24 -16.65
CA TYR A 134 -3.62 -9.23 -15.97
C TYR A 134 -4.43 -10.25 -15.15
N ASN A 135 -5.73 -10.40 -15.40
CA ASN A 135 -6.62 -11.25 -14.59
C ASN A 135 -6.49 -10.95 -13.09
N THR A 136 -6.52 -9.66 -12.75
CA THR A 136 -6.31 -9.16 -11.39
C THR A 136 -7.55 -8.42 -10.91
N SER A 137 -7.97 -8.70 -9.68
CA SER A 137 -9.07 -7.98 -9.03
C SER A 137 -8.53 -6.84 -8.15
N ILE A 138 -9.18 -5.69 -8.16
CA ILE A 138 -8.72 -4.50 -7.43
C ILE A 138 -9.83 -4.03 -6.50
N PHE A 139 -9.46 -3.77 -5.25
CA PHE A 139 -10.40 -3.33 -4.21
C PHE A 139 -9.80 -2.16 -3.44
N GLY A 140 -10.62 -1.14 -3.16
CA GLY A 140 -10.34 -0.19 -2.09
C GLY A 140 -10.66 -0.83 -0.73
N ILE A 141 -9.93 -0.50 0.32
CA ILE A 141 -10.21 -0.96 1.69
C ILE A 141 -10.15 0.25 2.63
N THR A 142 -11.21 0.43 3.41
CA THR A 142 -11.24 1.38 4.53
C THR A 142 -11.84 0.72 5.77
N THR A 143 -11.55 1.27 6.94
CA THR A 143 -12.14 0.90 8.22
C THR A 143 -13.48 1.58 8.50
N ASP A 144 -14.04 2.30 7.54
CA ASP A 144 -15.34 2.97 7.66
C ASP A 144 -16.52 2.02 7.45
N SER A 145 -17.70 2.41 7.94
CA SER A 145 -18.91 1.60 7.78
C SER A 145 -19.41 1.63 6.33
N PRO A 146 -20.20 0.63 5.89
CA PRO A 146 -20.77 0.61 4.54
C PRO A 146 -21.60 1.87 4.25
N ASP A 147 -22.41 2.32 5.21
CA ASP A 147 -23.21 3.54 5.09
C ASP A 147 -22.35 4.78 4.89
N SER A 148 -21.20 4.83 5.56
CA SER A 148 -20.23 5.94 5.44
C SER A 148 -19.60 5.98 4.06
N ILE A 149 -19.24 4.82 3.52
CA ILE A 149 -18.69 4.68 2.16
C ILE A 149 -19.73 5.07 1.11
N VAL A 150 -20.98 4.64 1.28
CA VAL A 150 -22.11 5.00 0.40
C VAL A 150 -22.32 6.52 0.39
N ALA A 151 -22.41 7.13 1.57
CA ALA A 151 -22.59 8.58 1.70
C ALA A 151 -21.41 9.35 1.06
N TRP A 152 -20.18 8.89 1.29
CA TRP A 152 -18.99 9.48 0.67
C TRP A 152 -19.00 9.36 -0.86
N LYS A 153 -19.29 8.17 -1.40
CA LYS A 153 -19.43 7.93 -2.85
C LYS A 153 -20.54 8.77 -3.50
N GLN A 154 -21.60 9.08 -2.77
CA GLN A 154 -22.69 9.95 -3.24
C GLN A 154 -22.32 11.44 -3.22
N ASN A 155 -21.41 11.85 -2.33
CA ASN A 155 -20.95 13.24 -2.23
C ASN A 155 -19.86 13.59 -3.25
N ILE A 156 -19.04 12.61 -3.66
CA ILE A 156 -18.09 12.81 -4.77
C ILE A 156 -18.85 12.91 -6.11
N LEU A 157 -18.23 13.54 -7.11
CA LEU A 157 -18.82 13.62 -8.45
C LEU A 157 -19.19 12.21 -8.96
N PRO A 158 -20.41 12.02 -9.53
CA PRO A 158 -20.83 10.73 -10.04
C PRO A 158 -19.82 10.15 -11.03
N ASN A 159 -19.54 8.85 -10.93
CA ASN A 159 -18.59 8.11 -11.79
C ASN A 159 -17.12 8.51 -11.65
N THR A 160 -16.71 9.17 -10.56
CA THR A 160 -15.29 9.49 -10.35
C THR A 160 -14.47 8.27 -9.90
N ILE A 161 -15.08 7.33 -9.18
CA ILE A 161 -14.44 6.10 -8.72
C ILE A 161 -15.35 4.93 -9.05
N SER A 162 -14.92 4.10 -9.98
CA SER A 162 -15.57 2.82 -10.33
C SER A 162 -15.14 1.66 -9.44
N LEU A 163 -14.04 1.82 -8.70
CA LEU A 163 -13.47 0.77 -7.87
C LEU A 163 -14.44 0.31 -6.77
N PRO A 164 -14.63 -1.01 -6.58
CA PRO A 164 -15.35 -1.53 -5.42
C PRO A 164 -14.56 -1.28 -4.13
N ILE A 165 -15.26 -0.95 -3.06
CA ILE A 165 -14.65 -0.62 -1.77
C ILE A 165 -15.15 -1.59 -0.71
N ILE A 166 -14.21 -2.26 -0.06
CA ILE A 166 -14.41 -3.14 1.08
C ILE A 166 -14.49 -2.31 2.36
N SER A 167 -15.55 -2.54 3.11
CA SER A 167 -15.76 -2.03 4.46
C SER A 167 -15.16 -2.99 5.49
N ASP A 168 -13.97 -2.69 5.98
CA ASP A 168 -13.30 -3.40 7.07
C ASP A 168 -13.63 -2.76 8.44
N TRP A 169 -14.92 -2.58 8.72
CA TRP A 169 -15.40 -1.87 9.92
C TRP A 169 -15.00 -2.56 11.23
N ASN A 170 -14.86 -3.89 11.22
CA ASN A 170 -14.32 -4.68 12.33
C ASN A 170 -12.79 -4.65 12.42
N ARG A 171 -12.11 -4.12 11.39
CA ARG A 171 -10.66 -3.92 11.28
C ARG A 171 -9.85 -5.21 11.21
N GLU A 172 -10.49 -6.33 10.91
CA GLU A 172 -9.82 -7.63 10.96
C GLU A 172 -8.84 -7.77 9.79
N ILE A 173 -9.22 -7.29 8.60
CA ILE A 173 -8.33 -7.30 7.42
C ILE A 173 -7.12 -6.39 7.68
N CYS A 174 -7.36 -5.17 8.18
CA CYS A 174 -6.29 -4.21 8.48
C CYS A 174 -5.38 -4.72 9.60
N LEU A 175 -5.90 -5.42 10.60
CA LEU A 175 -5.11 -6.03 11.67
C LEU A 175 -4.22 -7.16 11.15
N GLU A 176 -4.80 -8.12 10.43
CA GLU A 176 -4.08 -9.25 9.84
C GLU A 176 -3.00 -8.76 8.87
N MET A 177 -3.30 -7.71 8.10
CA MET A 177 -2.37 -7.19 7.12
C MET A 177 -1.32 -6.24 7.71
N GLY A 178 -1.48 -5.80 8.96
CA GLY A 178 -0.61 -4.80 9.60
C GLY A 178 -0.80 -3.39 9.00
N MET A 179 -1.99 -3.10 8.50
CA MET A 179 -2.35 -1.86 7.79
C MET A 179 -3.07 -0.84 8.67
N LEU A 180 -3.02 -0.97 10.00
CA LEU A 180 -3.57 0.06 10.90
C LEU A 180 -2.59 1.21 11.14
N HIS A 181 -3.09 2.44 11.07
CA HIS A 181 -2.31 3.65 11.27
C HIS A 181 -1.90 3.79 12.76
N PRO A 182 -0.59 3.91 13.08
CA PRO A 182 -0.12 3.89 14.47
C PRO A 182 -0.61 5.11 15.28
N LEU A 183 -0.74 6.27 14.63
CA LEU A 183 -1.30 7.48 15.25
C LEU A 183 -2.83 7.54 15.21
N GLY A 184 -3.49 6.60 14.51
CA GLY A 184 -4.95 6.55 14.38
C GLY A 184 -5.64 5.78 15.50
N GLY A 185 -4.93 5.47 16.59
CA GLY A 185 -5.44 4.65 17.70
C GLY A 185 -5.82 3.22 17.29
N GLY A 186 -5.33 2.75 16.14
CA GLY A 186 -5.75 1.46 15.58
C GLY A 186 -7.16 1.46 14.97
N HIS A 187 -7.74 2.63 14.67
CA HIS A 187 -9.08 2.75 14.09
C HIS A 187 -9.11 3.19 12.62
N ILE A 188 -7.95 3.52 12.06
CA ILE A 188 -7.82 4.09 10.72
C ILE A 188 -6.82 3.25 9.95
N ALA A 189 -7.12 2.89 8.70
CA ALA A 189 -6.16 2.23 7.83
C ALA A 189 -5.01 3.17 7.42
N LEU A 190 -3.84 2.60 7.15
CA LEU A 190 -2.72 3.27 6.50
C LEU A 190 -3.04 3.47 5.01
N ASP A 191 -2.52 4.56 4.44
CA ASP A 191 -2.52 4.71 2.99
C ASP A 191 -1.44 3.80 2.42
N ALA A 192 -1.86 2.69 1.80
CA ALA A 192 -0.96 1.67 1.27
C ALA A 192 -1.61 0.89 0.12
N ILE A 193 -0.78 0.32 -0.75
CA ILE A 193 -1.21 -0.68 -1.73
C ILE A 193 -0.53 -2.00 -1.38
N VAL A 194 -1.31 -3.07 -1.26
CA VAL A 194 -0.80 -4.42 -1.06
C VAL A 194 -1.16 -5.27 -2.26
N ILE A 195 -0.17 -5.97 -2.82
CA ILE A 195 -0.36 -6.86 -3.95
C ILE A 195 -0.28 -8.29 -3.43
N VAL A 196 -1.32 -9.08 -3.70
CA VAL A 196 -1.47 -10.46 -3.28
C VAL A 196 -1.58 -11.33 -4.52
N ASP A 197 -0.89 -12.47 -4.53
CA ASP A 197 -0.98 -13.43 -5.64
C ASP A 197 -2.22 -14.33 -5.53
N SER A 198 -2.39 -15.20 -6.54
CA SER A 198 -3.45 -16.21 -6.62
C SER A 198 -3.42 -17.24 -5.48
N GLN A 199 -2.31 -17.33 -4.72
CA GLN A 199 -2.14 -18.23 -3.58
C GLN A 199 -2.40 -17.51 -2.24
N GLY A 200 -2.83 -16.25 -2.26
CA GLY A 200 -3.04 -15.46 -1.04
C GLY A 200 -1.74 -15.02 -0.36
N ARG A 201 -0.60 -15.05 -1.08
CA ARG A 201 0.69 -14.59 -0.56
C ARG A 201 0.89 -13.12 -0.91
N ARG A 202 1.37 -12.35 0.06
CA ARG A 202 1.75 -10.95 -0.14
C ARG A 202 3.03 -10.88 -0.99
N ARG A 203 2.95 -10.22 -2.15
CA ARG A 203 4.08 -10.05 -3.09
C ARG A 203 4.75 -8.69 -2.95
N ASP A 204 3.97 -7.65 -2.69
CA ASP A 204 4.51 -6.31 -2.47
C ASP A 204 3.63 -5.49 -1.51
N THR A 205 4.22 -4.45 -0.91
CA THR A 205 3.54 -3.47 -0.06
C THR A 205 4.13 -2.08 -0.30
N LEU A 206 3.33 -1.22 -0.92
CA LEU A 206 3.70 0.13 -1.29
C LEU A 206 3.05 1.11 -0.31
N LEU A 207 3.84 1.60 0.65
CA LEU A 207 3.38 2.62 1.59
C LEU A 207 3.31 3.99 0.91
N ILE A 208 2.18 4.67 1.08
CA ILE A 208 1.94 5.98 0.47
C ILE A 208 2.25 7.07 1.51
N ARG A 209 3.00 8.06 1.08
CA ARG A 209 3.40 9.23 1.84
C ARG A 209 3.11 10.47 1.01
N SER A 210 3.12 11.64 1.64
CA SER A 210 2.93 12.92 0.95
C SER A 210 3.96 13.19 -0.16
N SER A 211 5.11 12.51 -0.13
CA SER A 211 6.16 12.61 -1.15
C SER A 211 6.13 11.48 -2.19
N THR A 212 5.13 10.59 -2.17
CA THR A 212 5.05 9.46 -3.09
C THR A 212 4.67 9.96 -4.48
N ASP A 213 5.51 9.64 -5.47
CA ASP A 213 5.19 9.86 -6.88
C ASP A 213 4.15 8.83 -7.35
N ILE A 214 2.95 9.31 -7.65
CA ILE A 214 1.81 8.51 -8.07
C ILE A 214 2.07 7.77 -9.38
N ASN A 215 2.83 8.36 -10.32
CA ASN A 215 3.15 7.68 -11.59
C ASN A 215 4.06 6.49 -11.33
N LYS A 216 5.06 6.68 -10.45
CA LYS A 216 5.96 5.61 -10.05
C LYS A 216 5.22 4.50 -9.29
N LEU A 217 4.26 4.87 -8.44
CA LEU A 217 3.40 3.93 -7.73
C LEU A 217 2.62 3.04 -8.70
N VAL A 218 1.93 3.65 -9.68
CA VAL A 218 1.18 2.94 -10.72
C VAL A 218 2.10 2.04 -11.54
N GLN A 219 3.28 2.54 -11.94
CA GLN A 219 4.26 1.75 -12.67
C GLN A 219 4.70 0.51 -11.88
N THR A 220 5.01 0.66 -10.59
CA THR A 220 5.40 -0.48 -9.73
C THR A 220 4.28 -1.51 -9.61
N VAL A 221 3.02 -1.08 -9.50
CA VAL A 221 1.85 -1.98 -9.49
C VAL A 221 1.77 -2.74 -10.82
N GLN A 222 1.86 -2.05 -11.96
CA GLN A 222 1.81 -2.67 -13.29
C GLN A 222 2.95 -3.69 -13.50
N GLU A 223 4.18 -3.33 -13.13
CA GLU A 223 5.34 -4.21 -13.25
C GLU A 223 5.18 -5.47 -12.39
N THR A 224 4.69 -5.32 -11.16
CA THR A 224 4.44 -6.45 -10.26
C THR A 224 3.34 -7.37 -10.80
N LEU A 225 2.21 -6.81 -11.26
CA LEU A 225 1.14 -7.62 -11.84
C LEU A 225 1.56 -8.32 -13.13
N ARG A 226 2.36 -7.66 -13.97
CA ARG A 226 2.94 -8.28 -15.17
C ARG A 226 3.81 -9.48 -14.81
N PHE A 227 4.61 -9.38 -13.75
CA PHE A 227 5.42 -10.49 -13.25
C PHE A 227 4.53 -11.64 -12.73
N LEU A 228 3.48 -11.35 -11.95
CA LEU A 228 2.56 -12.37 -11.45
C LEU A 228 1.77 -13.05 -12.56
N ALA A 229 1.36 -12.32 -13.60
CA ALA A 229 0.71 -12.90 -14.76
C ALA A 229 1.62 -13.93 -15.46
N TYR A 230 2.90 -13.60 -15.63
CA TYR A 230 3.89 -14.53 -16.19
C TYR A 230 4.10 -15.77 -15.31
N GLU A 231 4.18 -15.60 -13.99
CA GLU A 231 4.31 -16.73 -13.05
C GLU A 231 3.10 -17.67 -13.13
N ASN A 232 1.88 -17.12 -13.14
CA ASN A 232 0.65 -17.91 -13.23
C ASN A 232 0.58 -18.73 -14.53
N GLU A 233 1.06 -18.18 -15.66
CA GLU A 233 1.14 -18.90 -16.95
C GLU A 233 2.10 -20.08 -16.90
N THR A 234 3.19 -20.00 -16.13
CA THR A 234 4.17 -21.10 -16.01
C THR A 234 3.72 -22.24 -15.11
N THR A 235 2.77 -21.98 -14.21
CA THR A 235 2.25 -22.98 -13.26
C THR A 235 1.03 -23.75 -13.76
N ALA A 236 0.41 -23.30 -14.85
CA ALA A 236 -0.77 -23.91 -15.46
C ALA A 236 -0.40 -25.02 -16.47
#